data_AF-A0A2V6P7L7-F1
#
_entry.id   AF-A0A2V6P7L7-F1
#
_cell.length_a   1.000
_cell.length_b   1.000
_cell.length_c   1.000
_cell.angle_alpha   90.00
_cell.angle_beta   90.00
_cell.angle_gamma   90.00
#
_symmetry.space_group_name_H-M   'P 1'
#
loop_
_entity.id
_entity.type
_entity.pdbx_description
1 polymer ?
#
loop_
_entity_poly.entity_id
_entity_poly.type
_entity_poly.pdbx_seq_one_letter_code
_entity_poly.pdbx_strand_id
1 'polypeptide(L)'
;MMSTSAPVHVTVFDQTTRETPVVTIFARDSVASEGTNFWHWGPRAGTNSPTTNTATMVVRRSGDTNSNLTIYYSISGTASNGVDYATLPGAVTIPAGLHTARIVVVPLDDAVV
;
A
#
# COMPACT_ATOMS: atom_id res chain seq x y z
N MET A 1 -62.83 -25.66 18.44
CA MET A 1 -61.80 -24.99 19.25
C MET A 1 -60.89 -24.23 18.30
N MET A 2 -60.76 -22.92 18.47
CA MET A 2 -59.74 -22.15 17.76
C MET A 2 -58.46 -22.18 18.58
N SER A 3 -57.33 -22.39 17.93
CA SER A 3 -56.02 -22.22 18.53
C SER A 3 -55.26 -21.17 17.73
N THR A 4 -54.69 -20.20 18.42
CA THR A 4 -53.78 -19.21 17.85
C THR A 4 -52.38 -19.50 18.35
N SER A 5 -51.39 -19.40 17.46
CA SER A 5 -49.99 -19.55 17.87
C SER A 5 -49.47 -18.27 18.53
N ALA A 6 -48.37 -18.40 19.27
CA ALA A 6 -47.60 -17.24 19.70
C ALA A 6 -47.04 -16.47 18.49
N PRO A 7 -46.76 -15.16 18.64
CA PRO A 7 -46.16 -14.34 17.58
C PRO A 7 -44.79 -14.84 17.13
N VAL A 8 -44.49 -14.72 15.85
CA VAL A 8 -43.15 -14.97 15.30
C VAL A 8 -42.30 -13.72 15.46
N HIS A 9 -41.14 -13.84 16.12
CA HIS A 9 -40.12 -12.80 16.11
C HIS A 9 -39.20 -12.99 14.89
N VAL A 10 -39.28 -12.06 13.94
CA VAL A 10 -38.34 -12.00 12.80
C VAL A 10 -37.34 -10.89 13.08
N THR A 11 -36.08 -11.26 13.28
CA THR A 11 -34.96 -10.31 13.33
C THR A 11 -34.32 -10.27 11.95
N VAL A 12 -34.50 -9.18 11.21
CA VAL A 12 -33.73 -8.93 9.99
C VAL A 12 -32.39 -8.35 10.42
N PHE A 13 -31.31 -9.10 10.25
CA PHE A 13 -29.97 -8.49 10.31
C PHE A 13 -29.79 -7.65 9.06
N ASP A 14 -29.55 -6.36 9.25
CA ASP A 14 -29.17 -5.51 8.15
C ASP A 14 -27.81 -5.99 7.61
N GLN A 15 -27.83 -6.61 6.43
CA GLN A 15 -26.63 -7.05 5.73
C GLN A 15 -26.04 -5.93 4.84
N THR A 16 -26.59 -4.71 4.88
CA THR A 16 -26.10 -3.60 4.04
C THR A 16 -24.72 -3.08 4.42
N THR A 17 -24.13 -3.50 5.55
CA THR A 17 -22.76 -3.08 5.94
C THR A 17 -21.65 -3.93 5.35
N ARG A 18 -21.94 -5.05 4.66
CA ARG A 18 -20.91 -5.80 3.93
C ARG A 18 -20.61 -5.11 2.60
N GLU A 19 -20.38 -3.80 2.64
CA GLU A 19 -19.83 -3.07 1.51
C GLU A 19 -18.45 -3.67 1.21
N THR A 20 -18.26 -4.10 -0.03
CA THR A 20 -16.93 -4.47 -0.50
C THR A 20 -16.01 -3.28 -0.26
N PRO A 21 -14.91 -3.44 0.51
CA PRO A 21 -14.04 -2.32 0.80
C PRO A 21 -13.49 -1.76 -0.51
N VAL A 22 -13.70 -0.47 -0.76
CA VAL A 22 -13.08 0.20 -1.90
C VAL A 22 -11.64 0.49 -1.52
N VAL A 23 -10.72 0.09 -2.38
CA VAL A 23 -9.30 0.32 -2.20
C VAL A 23 -8.85 1.44 -3.10
N THR A 24 -8.17 2.44 -2.53
CA THR A 24 -7.48 3.49 -3.27
C THR A 24 -6.00 3.41 -2.98
N ILE A 25 -5.18 3.53 -4.02
CA ILE A 25 -3.73 3.68 -3.90
C ILE A 25 -3.34 5.07 -4.37
N PHE A 26 -2.47 5.74 -3.61
CA PHE A 26 -1.92 7.04 -3.98
C PHE A 26 -0.48 7.18 -3.48
N ALA A 27 0.34 7.93 -4.20
CA ALA A 27 1.67 8.28 -3.74
C ALA A 27 1.60 9.38 -2.68
N ARG A 28 2.26 9.18 -1.54
CA ARG A 28 2.61 10.27 -0.62
C ARG A 28 3.95 10.88 -0.98
N ASP A 29 4.85 10.04 -1.46
CA ASP A 29 6.08 10.41 -2.13
C ASP A 29 6.21 9.51 -3.36
N SER A 30 6.34 10.12 -4.53
CA SER A 30 6.42 9.42 -5.81
C SER A 30 7.86 9.21 -6.29
N VAL A 31 8.87 9.68 -5.55
CA VAL A 31 10.26 9.66 -6.00
C VAL A 31 11.10 8.80 -5.07
N ALA A 32 11.74 7.79 -5.64
CA ALA A 32 12.83 7.05 -5.02
C ALA A 32 14.11 7.42 -5.77
N SER A 33 15.20 7.67 -5.06
CA SER A 33 16.50 7.92 -5.67
C SER A 33 17.61 7.37 -4.80
N GLU A 34 18.62 6.80 -5.45
CA GLU A 34 19.86 6.43 -4.78
C GLU A 34 20.57 7.65 -4.21
N GLY A 35 21.33 7.44 -3.15
CA GLY A 35 22.18 8.49 -2.59
C GLY A 35 23.45 8.56 -3.43
N THR A 36 23.65 9.64 -4.18
CA THR A 36 24.87 9.78 -4.97
C THR A 36 25.98 10.41 -4.13
N ASN A 37 27.12 9.74 -3.99
CA ASN A 37 28.35 10.34 -3.47
C ASN A 37 29.16 10.99 -4.61
N PHE A 38 28.57 11.92 -5.36
CA PHE A 38 29.33 12.63 -6.40
C PHE A 38 30.39 13.55 -5.76
N TRP A 39 31.59 13.03 -5.56
CA TRP A 39 32.79 13.86 -5.40
C TRP A 39 33.23 14.31 -6.80
N HIS A 40 32.84 15.51 -7.22
CA HIS A 40 33.41 16.10 -8.43
C HIS A 40 33.60 17.63 -8.31
N TRP A 41 34.84 18.04 -8.59
CA TRP A 41 35.27 19.42 -8.84
C TRP A 41 34.76 19.87 -10.23
N GLY A 42 33.56 20.45 -10.30
CA GLY A 42 32.98 21.02 -11.53
C GLY A 42 31.56 21.58 -11.33
N PRO A 43 31.08 22.53 -12.16
CA PRO A 43 29.96 23.42 -11.81
C PRO A 43 28.55 22.86 -12.05
N ARG A 44 28.38 21.55 -12.25
CA ARG A 44 27.05 20.93 -12.46
C ARG A 44 26.85 19.70 -11.58
N ALA A 45 26.57 19.97 -10.31
CA ALA A 45 26.06 19.03 -9.33
C ALA A 45 24.56 18.79 -9.58
N GLY A 46 24.19 17.62 -10.12
CA GLY A 46 22.83 17.11 -10.00
C GLY A 46 22.63 16.67 -8.56
N THR A 47 21.66 17.25 -7.84
CA THR A 47 21.32 17.02 -6.41
C THR A 47 22.18 15.98 -5.68
N ASN A 48 23.37 16.40 -5.21
CA ASN A 48 24.33 15.59 -4.45
C ASN A 48 23.80 15.28 -3.03
N SER A 49 22.76 14.46 -2.91
CA SER A 49 22.28 13.97 -1.62
C SER A 49 23.02 12.68 -1.26
N PRO A 50 23.84 12.66 -0.18
CA PRO A 50 24.49 11.44 0.27
C PRO A 50 23.50 10.43 0.86
N THR A 51 22.23 10.79 0.99
CA THR A 51 21.19 9.94 1.57
C THR A 51 20.23 9.45 0.49
N THR A 52 19.98 8.14 0.49
CA THR A 52 18.92 7.48 -0.27
C THR A 52 17.56 8.12 0.04
N ASN A 53 16.76 8.36 -1.01
CA ASN A 53 15.35 8.74 -0.91
C ASN A 53 14.46 7.55 -1.28
N THR A 54 13.39 7.33 -0.52
CA THR A 54 12.43 6.23 -0.75
C THR A 54 11.10 6.77 -1.22
N ALA A 55 10.46 6.13 -2.20
CA ALA A 55 9.07 6.45 -2.53
C ALA A 55 8.11 5.72 -1.57
N THR A 56 6.97 6.34 -1.26
CA THR A 56 5.92 5.74 -0.43
C THR A 56 4.56 5.85 -1.11
N MET A 57 3.98 4.69 -1.41
CA MET A 57 2.58 4.56 -1.77
C MET A 57 1.75 4.19 -0.54
N VAL A 58 0.57 4.80 -0.42
CA VAL A 58 -0.40 4.48 0.62
C VAL A 58 -1.60 3.81 0.00
N VAL A 59 -1.92 2.64 0.53
CA VAL A 59 -3.15 1.92 0.23
C VAL A 59 -4.16 2.24 1.33
N ARG A 60 -5.34 2.69 0.95
CA ARG A 60 -6.43 3.05 1.86
C ARG A 60 -7.68 2.26 1.52
N ARG A 61 -8.34 1.71 2.54
CA ARG A 61 -9.68 1.12 2.41
C ARG A 61 -10.77 2.07 2.91
N SER A 62 -11.94 2.01 2.27
CA SER A 62 -13.21 2.46 2.86
C SER A 62 -13.93 1.30 3.54
N GLY A 63 -14.96 1.63 4.33
CA GLY A 63 -15.81 0.64 4.99
C GLY A 63 -15.19 0.01 6.24
N ASP A 64 -15.69 -1.18 6.58
CA ASP A 64 -15.40 -1.86 7.83
C ASP A 64 -13.92 -2.21 8.02
N THR A 65 -13.46 -2.08 9.28
CA THR A 65 -12.10 -2.42 9.67
C THR A 65 -11.97 -3.68 10.51
N ASN A 66 -13.05 -4.42 10.73
CA ASN A 66 -13.12 -5.52 11.69
C ASN A 66 -12.24 -6.74 11.33
N SER A 67 -11.73 -6.82 10.10
CA SER A 67 -10.84 -7.89 9.64
C SER A 67 -9.63 -7.33 8.88
N ASN A 68 -8.60 -8.16 8.75
CA ASN A 68 -7.47 -7.90 7.86
C ASN A 68 -7.97 -7.85 6.40
N LEU A 69 -7.45 -6.91 5.63
CA LEU A 69 -7.67 -6.83 4.18
C LEU A 69 -6.34 -6.97 3.46
N THR A 70 -6.15 -8.08 2.74
CA THR A 70 -4.98 -8.28 1.87
C THR A 70 -5.31 -7.79 0.46
N ILE A 71 -4.46 -6.93 -0.07
CA ILE A 71 -4.55 -6.35 -1.40
C ILE A 71 -3.37 -6.88 -2.22
N TYR A 72 -3.66 -7.53 -3.34
CA TYR A 72 -2.66 -7.93 -4.33
C TYR A 72 -2.46 -6.80 -5.35
N TYR A 73 -1.22 -6.55 -5.74
CA TYR A 73 -0.85 -5.52 -6.72
C TYR A 73 0.21 -6.05 -7.69
N SER A 74 0.17 -5.55 -8.92
CA SER A 74 1.19 -5.80 -9.93
C SER A 74 2.13 -4.60 -10.05
N ILE A 75 3.38 -4.86 -10.39
CA ILE A 75 4.39 -3.82 -10.66
C ILE A 75 4.71 -3.85 -12.16
N SER A 76 4.91 -2.67 -12.74
CA SER A 76 5.24 -2.51 -14.16
C SER A 76 6.17 -1.31 -14.33
N GLY A 77 6.81 -1.21 -15.49
CA GLY A 77 7.80 -0.18 -15.78
C GLY A 77 9.11 -0.82 -16.26
N THR A 78 10.16 -0.01 -16.30
CA THR A 78 11.50 -0.45 -16.71
C THR A 78 12.36 -0.93 -15.55
N ALA A 79 12.09 -0.45 -14.33
CA ALA A 79 12.77 -0.91 -13.12
C ALA A 79 12.28 -2.31 -12.72
N SER A 80 13.21 -3.18 -12.38
CA SER A 80 13.05 -4.59 -12.09
C SER A 80 13.00 -4.86 -10.57
N ASN A 81 11.99 -5.62 -10.16
CA ASN A 81 11.77 -5.98 -8.76
C ASN A 81 12.90 -6.84 -8.19
N GLY A 82 13.55 -6.37 -7.13
CA GLY A 82 14.70 -7.05 -6.52
C GLY A 82 16.04 -6.80 -7.22
N VAL A 83 16.07 -5.96 -8.26
CA VAL A 83 17.30 -5.53 -8.95
C VAL A 83 17.51 -4.03 -8.74
N ASP A 84 16.59 -3.19 -9.20
CA ASP A 84 16.69 -1.72 -9.08
C ASP A 84 16.14 -1.19 -7.74
N TYR A 85 15.32 -2.00 -7.07
CA TYR A 85 14.75 -1.69 -5.76
C TYR A 85 14.53 -2.96 -4.95
N ALA A 86 14.49 -2.82 -3.63
CA ALA A 86 14.27 -3.92 -2.71
C ALA A 86 12.97 -4.67 -3.04
N THR A 87 13.01 -6.00 -3.02
CA THR A 87 11.91 -6.85 -3.47
C THR A 87 10.58 -6.47 -2.81
N LEU A 88 9.61 -6.08 -3.64
CA LEU A 88 8.23 -5.89 -3.24
C LEU A 88 7.46 -7.22 -3.42
N PRO A 89 6.68 -7.66 -2.42
CA PRO A 89 6.05 -8.99 -2.41
C PRO A 89 4.81 -9.14 -3.31
N GLY A 90 4.35 -8.07 -3.96
CA GLY A 90 3.12 -8.09 -4.78
C GLY A 90 1.82 -8.14 -3.97
N ALA A 91 1.90 -8.04 -2.64
CA ALA A 91 0.76 -7.93 -1.76
C ALA A 91 1.04 -6.99 -0.57
N VAL A 92 0.00 -6.34 -0.07
CA VAL A 92 0.04 -5.56 1.17
C VAL A 92 -1.20 -5.86 2.00
N THR A 93 -1.05 -5.97 3.31
CA THR A 93 -2.17 -6.20 4.22
C THR A 93 -2.44 -4.95 5.03
N ILE A 94 -3.70 -4.52 5.06
CA ILE A 94 -4.24 -3.56 6.03
C ILE A 94 -4.78 -4.39 7.21
N PRO A 95 -4.14 -4.32 8.40
CA PRO A 95 -4.62 -5.03 9.57
C PRO A 95 -6.03 -4.61 10.01
N ALA A 96 -6.71 -5.49 10.75
CA ALA A 96 -7.93 -5.15 11.45
C ALA A 96 -7.74 -3.90 12.33
N GLY A 97 -8.76 -3.05 12.40
CA GLY A 97 -8.73 -1.75 13.08
C GLY A 97 -8.03 -0.63 12.31
N LEU A 98 -7.30 -0.93 11.23
CA LEU A 98 -6.60 0.08 10.43
C LEU A 98 -7.31 0.38 9.10
N HIS A 99 -7.15 1.61 8.62
CA HIS A 99 -7.66 2.04 7.31
C HIS A 99 -6.59 2.05 6.23
N THR A 100 -5.31 1.98 6.59
CA THR A 100 -4.21 2.16 5.65
C THR A 100 -3.07 1.19 5.87
N ALA A 101 -2.32 0.93 4.80
CA ALA A 101 -1.02 0.28 4.81
C ALA A 101 -0.10 0.98 3.80
N ARG A 102 1.20 0.80 3.95
CA ARG A 102 2.22 1.42 3.08
C ARG A 102 2.89 0.38 2.20
N ILE A 103 3.18 0.76 0.97
CA ILE A 103 4.13 0.09 0.10
C ILE A 103 5.31 1.06 -0.03
N VAL A 104 6.48 0.66 0.44
CA VAL A 104 7.69 1.49 0.45
C VAL A 104 8.62 0.96 -0.63
N VAL A 105 9.00 1.82 -1.57
CA VAL A 105 9.97 1.49 -2.62
C VAL A 105 11.33 2.01 -2.17
N VAL A 106 12.22 1.09 -1.85
CA VAL A 106 13.59 1.39 -1.44
C VAL A 106 14.49 1.12 -2.64
N PRO A 107 15.09 2.16 -3.27
CA PRO A 107 15.98 1.94 -4.39
C PRO A 107 17.25 1.24 -3.91
N LEU A 108 17.84 0.42 -4.77
CA LEU A 108 19.11 -0.25 -4.50
C LEU A 108 20.21 0.55 -5.20
N ASP A 109 21.29 0.83 -4.48
CA ASP A 109 22.47 1.50 -5.04
C ASP A 109 23.13 0.54 -6.05
N ASP A 110 23.21 0.96 -7.30
CA ASP A 110 23.89 0.16 -8.30
C ASP A 110 25.40 0.28 -8.04
N ALA A 111 26.10 -0.85 -7.94
CA ALA A 111 27.53 -0.82 -7.68
C ALA A 111 28.22 -0.09 -8.84
N VAL A 112 28.69 1.14 -8.59
CA VAL A 112 29.51 1.88 -9.54
C VAL A 112 30.72 1.01 -9.88
N VAL A 113 30.78 0.50 -11.11
CA VAL A 113 31.94 -0.22 -11.66
C VAL A 113 33.02 0.77 -12.09
#